data_AF-A0A382LEU2-F1
#
_entry.id   AF-A0A382LEU2-F1
#
_cell.length_a   1.000
_cell.length_b   1.000
_cell.length_c   1.000
_cell.angle_alpha   90.00
_cell.angle_beta   90.00
_cell.angle_gamma   90.00
#
_symmetry.space_group_name_H-M   'P 1'
#
loop_
_entity.id
_entity.type
_entity.pdbx_description
1 polymer ?
#
loop_
_entity_poly.entity_id
_entity_poly.type
_entity_poly.pdbx_seq_one_letter_code
_entity_poly.pdbx_strand_id
1 'polypeptide(L)'
;VTIVGYGGKVTSYDLAVGVKINMDELIYMISPIDSPLINGIGTDGRQLLASSGVDQTTFKWMDEELLLPRAQTAGTGAAGAGVTTITVSAADSYKFQDDDLLTIGEEGGIANGAVKRITDINNTTGVITLADWVNGSVWPATTDHATTGDDTVICVGTALVEGSDPGAARSADRTIRENYTQIFGPTKVEMTRTEQQITRYGVSDEFAKQLYGRSVENVITREQAYLYGKPVDDTANKRRSTGGLMNFILTNTDAASTCLDVAELQTLMQKCYNAGGVPDLLIANPATFADLNAVESSSRVRTVIDD
;
A
#
# COMPACT_ATOMS: atom_id res chain seq x y z
N VAL A 1 -21.62 71.78 7.13
CA VAL A 1 -20.83 70.61 6.69
C VAL A 1 -20.22 70.98 5.36
N THR A 2 -18.89 70.99 5.24
CA THR A 2 -18.26 71.21 3.94
C THR A 2 -17.41 69.99 3.63
N ILE A 3 -17.97 69.14 2.77
CA ILE A 3 -17.26 68.04 2.11
C ILE A 3 -16.28 68.68 1.13
N VAL A 4 -15.04 68.20 1.12
CA VAL A 4 -14.11 68.42 0.00
C VAL A 4 -13.91 67.05 -0.66
N GLY A 5 -14.50 66.89 -1.84
CA GLY A 5 -14.24 65.79 -2.76
C GLY A 5 -13.21 66.22 -3.80
N TYR A 6 -12.43 65.27 -4.31
CA TYR A 6 -11.47 65.50 -5.38
C TYR A 6 -11.97 64.89 -6.68
N GLY A 7 -11.97 65.69 -7.75
CA GLY A 7 -12.00 65.26 -9.15
C GLY A 7 -10.67 65.65 -9.80
N GLY A 8 -9.99 64.69 -10.41
CA GLY A 8 -8.63 64.85 -10.93
C GLY A 8 -7.72 63.68 -10.56
N LYS A 9 -6.46 63.70 -11.03
CA LYS A 9 -5.52 62.58 -10.95
C LYS A 9 -5.17 62.24 -9.49
N VAL A 10 -5.46 61.00 -9.10
CA VAL A 10 -5.10 60.37 -7.82
C VAL A 10 -3.57 60.25 -7.74
N THR A 11 -2.99 60.65 -6.60
CA THR A 11 -1.54 60.64 -6.37
C THR A 11 -1.17 59.66 -5.25
N SER A 12 0.13 59.40 -5.06
CA SER A 12 0.66 58.53 -4.01
C SER A 12 0.36 58.99 -2.58
N TYR A 13 -0.23 60.17 -2.40
CA TYR A 13 -0.70 60.67 -1.10
C TYR A 13 -2.16 60.29 -0.78
N ASP A 14 -2.91 59.81 -1.78
CA ASP A 14 -4.32 59.40 -1.65
C ASP A 14 -4.50 57.87 -1.55
N LEU A 15 -3.41 57.11 -1.72
CA LEU A 15 -3.33 55.65 -1.63
C LEU A 15 -2.26 55.25 -0.61
N ALA A 16 -2.60 55.36 0.68
CA ALA A 16 -1.68 55.17 1.80
C ALA A 16 -1.36 53.70 2.16
N VAL A 17 -1.73 52.73 1.31
CA VAL A 17 -1.50 51.29 1.52
C VAL A 17 -0.72 50.75 0.32
N GLY A 18 0.48 50.19 0.57
CA GLY A 18 1.35 49.60 -0.46
C GLY A 18 2.69 50.29 -0.72
N VAL A 19 3.15 51.18 0.17
CA VAL A 19 4.49 51.79 0.06
C VAL A 19 5.58 50.76 0.40
N LYS A 20 6.63 50.66 -0.44
CA LYS A 20 7.70 49.64 -0.38
C LYS A 20 8.50 49.77 0.94
N ILE A 21 8.36 48.79 1.85
CA ILE A 21 9.21 48.62 3.04
C ILE A 21 10.34 47.67 2.67
N ASN A 22 11.57 48.00 3.07
CA ASN A 22 12.78 47.25 2.76
C ASN A 22 12.79 45.91 3.52
N MET A 23 12.67 44.81 2.79
CA MET A 23 12.78 43.41 3.26
C MET A 23 13.62 42.59 2.26
N ASP A 24 13.91 41.33 2.51
CA ASP A 24 14.63 40.52 1.52
C ASP A 24 13.73 40.23 0.29
N GLU A 25 14.30 40.25 -0.93
CA GLU A 25 13.57 40.05 -2.20
C GLU A 25 13.26 38.57 -2.46
N LEU A 26 13.82 37.63 -1.68
CA LEU A 26 13.57 36.21 -1.82
C LEU A 26 12.37 35.72 -1.01
N ILE A 27 11.34 35.24 -1.70
CA ILE A 27 10.27 34.44 -1.08
C ILE A 27 10.72 32.98 -1.08
N TYR A 28 11.21 32.48 0.06
CA TYR A 28 11.45 31.06 0.25
C TYR A 28 10.09 30.34 0.41
N MET A 29 9.78 29.42 -0.51
CA MET A 29 8.68 28.48 -0.31
C MET A 29 9.09 27.46 0.75
N ILE A 30 8.55 27.58 1.96
CA ILE A 30 8.76 26.62 3.06
C ILE A 30 7.76 25.45 3.04
N SER A 31 6.97 25.32 1.98
CA SER A 31 6.08 24.17 1.82
C SER A 31 6.92 22.90 1.67
N PRO A 32 6.81 21.90 2.56
CA PRO A 32 7.32 20.57 2.25
C PRO A 32 6.68 20.13 0.93
N ILE A 33 7.49 19.60 0.02
CA ILE A 33 6.98 18.99 -1.21
C ILE A 33 6.30 17.67 -0.83
N ASP A 34 5.04 17.76 -0.42
CA ASP A 34 4.20 16.67 0.10
C ASP A 34 3.75 15.71 -1.03
N SER A 35 4.71 15.21 -1.82
CA SER A 35 4.44 14.33 -2.95
C SER A 35 5.47 13.21 -3.02
N PRO A 36 5.51 12.30 -2.03
CA PRO A 36 6.51 11.25 -1.95
C PRO A 36 6.47 10.28 -3.14
N LEU A 37 5.31 9.99 -3.73
CA LEU A 37 5.20 9.05 -4.85
C LEU A 37 5.54 9.68 -6.21
N ILE A 38 5.26 10.98 -6.38
CA ILE A 38 5.55 11.72 -7.62
C ILE A 38 6.94 12.36 -7.60
N ASN A 39 7.32 13.02 -6.50
CA ASN A 39 8.56 13.76 -6.30
C ASN A 39 9.26 13.27 -5.02
N GLY A 40 9.69 12.01 -5.02
CA GLY A 40 10.28 11.37 -3.84
C GLY A 40 11.59 12.01 -3.37
N ILE A 41 11.91 11.84 -2.09
CA ILE A 41 13.19 12.24 -1.50
C ILE A 41 14.33 11.46 -2.17
N GLY A 42 15.33 12.17 -2.71
CA GLY A 42 16.50 11.55 -3.40
C GLY A 42 16.33 11.28 -4.89
N THR A 43 15.30 11.81 -5.56
CA THR A 43 15.02 11.49 -6.96
C THR A 43 15.54 12.47 -8.01
N ASP A 44 16.20 13.58 -7.66
CA ASP A 44 16.61 14.63 -8.62
C ASP A 44 15.52 14.97 -9.67
N GLY A 45 14.25 15.01 -9.23
CA GLY A 45 13.10 15.31 -10.08
C GLY A 45 12.60 14.14 -10.96
N ARG A 46 13.00 12.91 -10.66
CA ARG A 46 12.55 11.71 -11.36
C ARG A 46 11.40 11.03 -10.61
N GLN A 47 10.34 10.67 -11.32
CA GLN A 47 9.21 9.97 -10.71
C GLN A 47 9.66 8.61 -10.14
N LEU A 48 9.41 8.35 -8.84
CA LEU A 48 9.76 7.07 -8.19
C LEU A 48 9.03 5.90 -8.85
N LEU A 49 7.77 6.13 -9.21
CA LEU A 49 6.92 5.15 -9.89
C LEU A 49 6.96 5.39 -11.39
N ALA A 50 7.16 4.32 -12.17
CA ALA A 50 7.05 4.41 -13.62
C ALA A 50 5.61 4.81 -14.01
N SER A 51 5.47 5.77 -14.93
CA SER A 51 4.18 6.16 -15.48
C SER A 51 4.17 5.99 -17.00
N SER A 52 3.01 5.63 -17.53
CA SER A 52 2.73 5.59 -18.96
C SER A 52 1.34 6.19 -19.22
N GLY A 53 1.15 6.74 -20.42
CA GLY A 53 -0.14 7.29 -20.81
C GLY A 53 -1.20 6.20 -20.95
N VAL A 54 -2.45 6.56 -20.68
CA VAL A 54 -3.63 5.72 -20.89
C VAL A 54 -4.57 6.45 -21.83
N ASP A 55 -5.04 5.76 -22.88
CA ASP A 55 -5.89 6.35 -23.93
C ASP A 55 -7.39 6.17 -23.68
N GLN A 56 -7.76 5.49 -22.59
CA GLN A 56 -9.13 5.10 -22.26
C GLN A 56 -9.55 5.65 -20.90
N THR A 57 -10.86 5.73 -20.65
CA THR A 57 -11.41 6.22 -19.38
C THR A 57 -11.25 5.25 -18.21
N THR A 58 -10.95 3.99 -18.53
CA THR A 58 -10.75 2.90 -17.58
C THR A 58 -9.49 2.16 -17.98
N PHE A 59 -8.61 1.96 -17.02
CA PHE A 59 -7.44 1.10 -17.16
C PHE A 59 -7.74 -0.25 -16.51
N LYS A 60 -7.50 -1.34 -17.25
CA LYS A 60 -7.69 -2.70 -16.76
C LYS A 60 -6.36 -3.43 -16.80
N TRP A 61 -6.09 -4.19 -15.75
CA TRP A 61 -4.96 -5.10 -15.68
C TRP A 61 -5.46 -6.48 -15.23
N MET A 62 -4.65 -7.50 -15.48
CA MET A 62 -4.98 -8.87 -15.12
C MET A 62 -3.89 -9.38 -14.19
N ASP A 63 -4.32 -9.93 -13.05
CA ASP A 63 -3.44 -10.58 -12.11
C ASP A 63 -3.67 -12.09 -12.19
N GLU A 64 -2.58 -12.85 -12.16
CA GLU A 64 -2.60 -14.30 -12.08
C GLU A 64 -1.89 -14.70 -10.80
N GLU A 65 -2.55 -15.52 -9.98
CA GLU A 65 -1.92 -16.10 -8.79
C GLU A 65 -1.42 -17.50 -9.14
N LEU A 66 -0.13 -17.74 -8.89
CA LEU A 66 0.43 -19.09 -9.02
C LEU A 66 -0.10 -19.97 -7.88
N LEU A 67 -0.42 -21.23 -8.21
CA LEU A 67 -0.71 -22.26 -7.21
C LEU A 67 0.58 -22.61 -6.45
N LEU A 68 0.88 -21.81 -5.42
CA LEU A 68 2.00 -22.06 -4.52
C LEU A 68 1.71 -23.32 -3.68
N PRO A 69 2.71 -24.17 -3.37
CA PRO A 69 2.53 -25.38 -2.57
C PRO A 69 2.41 -25.07 -1.06
N ARG A 70 1.63 -24.04 -0.71
CA ARG A 70 1.35 -23.63 0.67
C ARG A 70 0.02 -22.89 0.77
N ALA A 71 -0.64 -22.98 1.92
CA ALA A 71 -1.85 -22.24 2.22
C ALA A 71 -1.96 -21.96 3.72
N GLN A 72 -2.66 -20.92 4.12
CA GLN A 72 -3.00 -20.68 5.53
C GLN A 72 -4.20 -21.55 5.93
N THR A 73 -4.22 -21.96 7.18
CA THR A 73 -5.34 -22.72 7.74
C THR A 73 -6.54 -21.81 7.99
N ALA A 74 -7.73 -22.27 7.63
CA ALA A 74 -9.00 -21.54 7.75
C ALA A 74 -9.95 -22.18 8.78
N GLY A 75 -9.40 -22.98 9.71
CA GLY A 75 -10.20 -23.69 10.69
C GLY A 75 -9.37 -24.53 11.66
N THR A 76 -10.02 -24.98 12.73
CA THR A 76 -9.40 -25.84 13.73
C THR A 76 -9.29 -27.28 13.24
N GLY A 77 -8.06 -27.80 13.23
CA GLY A 77 -7.73 -29.16 12.83
C GLY A 77 -7.41 -30.04 14.03
N ALA A 78 -7.72 -31.33 13.92
CA ALA A 78 -7.42 -32.29 14.99
C ALA A 78 -5.93 -32.63 15.05
N ALA A 79 -5.38 -32.70 16.28
CA ALA A 79 -4.03 -33.18 16.55
C ALA A 79 -3.95 -34.71 16.64
N GLY A 80 -2.74 -35.25 16.44
CA GLY A 80 -2.40 -36.64 16.73
C GLY A 80 -2.56 -37.62 15.57
N ALA A 81 -2.33 -38.90 15.89
CA ALA A 81 -2.32 -40.00 14.93
C ALA A 81 -3.72 -40.34 14.42
N GLY A 82 -3.77 -41.02 13.28
CA GLY A 82 -4.99 -41.44 12.60
C GLY A 82 -5.45 -40.45 11.54
N VAL A 83 -6.67 -40.68 11.03
CA VAL A 83 -7.28 -39.81 10.02
C VAL A 83 -7.62 -38.47 10.66
N THR A 84 -7.04 -37.41 10.13
CA THR A 84 -7.28 -36.04 10.59
C THR A 84 -7.77 -35.19 9.43
N THR A 85 -8.45 -34.09 9.75
CA THR A 85 -8.88 -33.10 8.77
C THR A 85 -8.22 -31.78 9.06
N ILE A 86 -7.79 -31.10 8.01
CA ILE A 86 -7.41 -29.68 8.05
C ILE A 86 -8.36 -28.91 7.15
N THR A 87 -8.56 -27.64 7.45
CA THR A 87 -9.39 -26.76 6.63
C THR A 87 -8.53 -25.62 6.12
N VAL A 88 -8.54 -25.42 4.80
CA VAL A 88 -8.00 -24.24 4.12
C VAL A 88 -9.15 -23.51 3.42
N SER A 89 -8.90 -22.35 2.83
CA SER A 89 -9.96 -21.70 2.03
C SER A 89 -10.34 -22.57 0.82
N ALA A 90 -11.59 -22.47 0.36
CA ALA A 90 -12.03 -23.22 -0.83
C ALA A 90 -11.17 -22.90 -2.07
N ALA A 91 -10.71 -21.66 -2.22
CA ALA A 91 -9.80 -21.27 -3.29
C ALA A 91 -8.40 -21.90 -3.13
N ASP A 92 -7.87 -21.93 -1.91
CA ASP A 92 -6.56 -22.51 -1.63
C ASP A 92 -6.53 -24.03 -1.70
N SER A 93 -7.67 -24.72 -1.58
CA SER A 93 -7.73 -26.18 -1.72
C SER A 93 -7.20 -26.67 -3.09
N TYR A 94 -7.35 -25.86 -4.15
CA TYR A 94 -6.81 -26.15 -5.48
C TYR A 94 -5.27 -26.06 -5.54
N LYS A 95 -4.60 -25.55 -4.51
CA LYS A 95 -3.14 -25.54 -4.37
C LYS A 95 -2.57 -26.90 -3.99
N PHE A 96 -3.41 -27.85 -3.61
CA PHE A 96 -3.03 -29.22 -3.29
C PHE A 96 -3.67 -30.23 -4.25
N GLN A 97 -3.18 -31.48 -4.21
CA GLN A 97 -3.75 -32.62 -4.92
C GLN A 97 -3.69 -33.87 -4.04
N ASP A 98 -4.45 -34.89 -4.40
CA ASP A 98 -4.39 -36.18 -3.72
C ASP A 98 -2.96 -36.76 -3.78
N ASP A 99 -2.58 -37.47 -2.71
CA ASP A 99 -1.24 -37.99 -2.49
C ASP A 99 -0.12 -36.94 -2.30
N ASP A 100 -0.45 -35.65 -2.17
CA ASP A 100 0.51 -34.66 -1.64
C ASP A 100 0.87 -34.97 -0.17
N LEU A 101 2.13 -34.74 0.18
CA LEU A 101 2.63 -34.81 1.54
C LEU A 101 2.61 -33.43 2.18
N LEU A 102 1.95 -33.31 3.33
CA LEU A 102 1.78 -32.08 4.07
C LEU A 102 2.54 -32.10 5.40
N THR A 103 3.07 -30.94 5.75
CA THR A 103 3.51 -30.57 7.09
C THR A 103 2.85 -29.25 7.48
N ILE A 104 2.80 -28.97 8.78
CA ILE A 104 2.27 -27.71 9.32
C ILE A 104 3.44 -26.90 9.86
N GLY A 105 3.64 -25.71 9.30
CA GLY A 105 4.48 -24.67 9.86
C GLY A 105 3.66 -23.87 10.88
N GLU A 106 3.80 -24.22 12.15
CA GLU A 106 3.24 -23.47 13.27
C GLU A 106 3.98 -22.13 13.42
N GLU A 107 3.24 -21.04 13.61
CA GLU A 107 3.86 -19.74 13.87
C GLU A 107 4.51 -19.75 15.27
N GLY A 108 5.84 -19.54 15.34
CA GLY A 108 6.59 -19.55 16.60
C GLY A 108 6.83 -20.93 17.21
N GLY A 109 6.39 -22.01 16.54
CA GLY A 109 6.61 -23.40 16.93
C GLY A 109 7.94 -23.97 16.42
N ILE A 110 8.39 -25.06 17.04
CA ILE A 110 9.50 -25.85 16.50
C ILE A 110 8.93 -26.69 15.36
N ALA A 111 9.64 -26.77 14.23
CA ALA A 111 9.23 -27.60 13.09
C ALA A 111 8.84 -29.01 13.56
N ASN A 112 7.58 -29.38 13.32
CA ASN A 112 7.09 -30.70 13.71
C ASN A 112 7.78 -31.78 12.85
N GLY A 113 8.05 -32.93 13.47
CA GLY A 113 8.63 -34.08 12.77
C GLY A 113 7.58 -34.90 12.03
N ALA A 114 6.36 -34.40 11.87
CA ALA A 114 5.20 -35.14 11.38
C ALA A 114 4.89 -34.76 9.94
N VAL A 115 4.63 -35.77 9.11
CA VAL A 115 4.15 -35.61 7.74
C VAL A 115 2.93 -36.49 7.57
N LYS A 116 1.87 -35.93 6.98
CA LYS A 116 0.67 -36.68 6.60
C LYS A 116 0.44 -36.57 5.10
N ARG A 117 -0.24 -37.55 4.54
CA ARG A 117 -0.58 -37.60 3.11
C ARG A 117 -2.04 -37.23 2.90
N ILE A 118 -2.34 -36.46 1.87
CA ILE A 118 -3.71 -36.16 1.45
C ILE A 118 -4.37 -37.40 0.86
N THR A 119 -5.57 -37.73 1.35
CA THR A 119 -6.39 -38.82 0.81
C THR A 119 -7.64 -38.35 0.08
N ASP A 120 -8.13 -37.16 0.40
CA ASP A 120 -9.30 -36.57 -0.22
C ASP A 120 -9.31 -35.05 0.00
N ILE A 121 -9.78 -34.30 -0.99
CA ILE A 121 -9.95 -32.84 -0.94
C ILE A 121 -11.38 -32.49 -1.32
N ASN A 122 -12.07 -31.79 -0.42
CA ASN A 122 -13.36 -31.18 -0.73
C ASN A 122 -13.18 -29.72 -1.14
N ASN A 123 -13.11 -29.45 -2.44
CA ASN A 123 -12.87 -28.11 -2.98
C ASN A 123 -14.05 -27.12 -2.77
N THR A 124 -15.23 -27.62 -2.37
CA THR A 124 -16.38 -26.74 -2.06
C THR A 124 -16.25 -26.14 -0.67
N THR A 125 -15.75 -26.91 0.30
CA THR A 125 -15.62 -26.47 1.70
C THR A 125 -14.17 -26.17 2.10
N GLY A 126 -13.19 -26.55 1.31
CA GLY A 126 -11.76 -26.42 1.61
C GLY A 126 -11.24 -27.41 2.65
N VAL A 127 -11.99 -28.48 2.95
CA VAL A 127 -11.60 -29.52 3.91
C VAL A 127 -10.73 -30.55 3.22
N ILE A 128 -9.55 -30.81 3.78
CA ILE A 128 -8.58 -31.81 3.30
C ILE A 128 -8.52 -32.93 4.34
N THR A 129 -8.70 -34.16 3.88
CA THR A 129 -8.58 -35.37 4.70
C THR A 129 -7.18 -35.92 4.59
N LEU A 130 -6.58 -36.24 5.73
CA LEU A 130 -5.19 -36.66 5.85
C LEU A 130 -5.09 -38.04 6.47
N ALA A 131 -4.15 -38.84 5.96
CA ALA A 131 -3.72 -40.09 6.55
C ALA A 131 -2.26 -39.99 7.04
N ASP A 132 -1.91 -40.78 8.05
CA ASP A 132 -0.55 -40.83 8.57
C ASP A 132 0.45 -41.30 7.51
N TRP A 133 1.57 -40.56 7.39
CA TRP A 133 2.72 -40.97 6.58
C TRP A 133 3.95 -41.20 7.46
N VAL A 134 4.41 -40.16 8.17
CA VAL A 134 5.55 -40.22 9.09
C VAL A 134 5.18 -39.53 10.40
N ASN A 135 5.43 -40.22 11.52
CA ASN A 135 5.34 -39.66 12.87
C ASN A 135 4.00 -38.94 13.19
N GLY A 136 2.88 -39.50 12.71
CA GLY A 136 1.55 -38.90 12.86
C GLY A 136 1.12 -38.62 14.31
N SER A 137 1.69 -39.31 15.29
CA SER A 137 1.44 -39.07 16.72
C SER A 137 1.81 -37.67 17.19
N VAL A 138 2.73 -36.99 16.50
CA VAL A 138 3.19 -35.62 16.84
C VAL A 138 2.59 -34.58 15.88
N TRP A 139 1.52 -34.93 15.16
CA TRP A 139 0.79 -33.98 14.33
C TRP A 139 0.13 -32.91 15.19
N PRO A 140 0.40 -31.61 14.95
CA PRO A 140 -0.18 -30.56 15.76
C PRO A 140 -1.64 -30.30 15.42
N ALA A 141 -2.34 -29.64 16.34
CA ALA A 141 -3.63 -29.02 16.02
C ALA A 141 -3.35 -27.75 15.20
N THR A 142 -4.20 -27.47 14.21
CA THR A 142 -4.18 -26.18 13.53
C THR A 142 -5.18 -25.24 14.16
N THR A 143 -4.88 -23.95 14.12
CA THR A 143 -5.84 -22.89 14.45
C THR A 143 -6.25 -22.12 13.20
N ASP A 144 -7.35 -21.37 13.29
CA ASP A 144 -7.81 -20.53 12.18
C ASP A 144 -6.98 -19.24 12.11
N HIS A 145 -6.38 -18.98 10.95
CA HIS A 145 -5.65 -17.76 10.64
C HIS A 145 -6.47 -16.49 10.86
N ALA A 146 -7.79 -16.56 10.70
CA ALA A 146 -8.63 -15.38 10.92
C ALA A 146 -8.81 -15.00 12.39
N THR A 147 -8.47 -15.88 13.35
CA THR A 147 -8.81 -15.67 14.77
C THR A 147 -7.61 -15.68 15.73
N THR A 148 -6.71 -16.66 15.65
CA THR A 148 -5.71 -16.85 16.72
C THR A 148 -4.34 -17.37 16.30
N GLY A 149 -4.12 -17.88 15.08
CA GLY A 149 -2.78 -18.34 14.69
C GLY A 149 -2.53 -18.39 13.19
N ASP A 150 -1.37 -17.90 12.73
CA ASP A 150 -1.00 -17.85 11.31
C ASP A 150 -0.37 -19.18 10.84
N ASP A 151 -0.96 -20.31 11.24
CA ASP A 151 -0.47 -21.64 10.88
C ASP A 151 -0.50 -21.84 9.35
N THR A 152 0.59 -22.37 8.81
CA THR A 152 0.74 -22.60 7.37
C THR A 152 0.81 -24.09 7.05
N VAL A 153 -0.03 -24.52 6.12
CA VAL A 153 0.02 -25.85 5.52
C VAL A 153 1.04 -25.78 4.39
N ILE A 154 2.06 -26.63 4.43
CA ILE A 154 3.14 -26.66 3.45
C ILE A 154 3.14 -28.03 2.78
N CYS A 155 3.06 -28.05 1.45
CA CYS A 155 3.25 -29.26 0.66
C CYS A 155 4.74 -29.50 0.43
N VAL A 156 5.23 -30.66 0.89
CA VAL A 156 6.63 -31.08 0.78
C VAL A 156 6.90 -31.75 -0.58
N GLY A 157 5.86 -32.29 -1.21
CA GLY A 157 5.91 -32.94 -2.52
C GLY A 157 4.83 -34.01 -2.66
N THR A 158 4.73 -34.59 -3.86
CA THR A 158 3.81 -35.70 -4.16
C THR A 158 4.42 -37.04 -3.82
N ALA A 159 3.66 -37.93 -3.20
CA ALA A 159 4.02 -39.33 -2.95
C ALA A 159 3.16 -40.26 -3.83
N LEU A 160 3.31 -40.14 -5.15
CA LEU A 160 2.61 -40.99 -6.12
C LEU A 160 3.15 -42.43 -6.10
N VAL A 161 2.26 -43.38 -6.37
CA VAL A 161 2.63 -44.79 -6.49
C VAL A 161 3.46 -45.01 -7.76
N GLU A 162 4.48 -45.86 -7.69
CA GLU A 162 5.31 -46.18 -8.84
C GLU A 162 4.47 -46.75 -9.99
N GLY A 163 4.52 -46.10 -11.16
CA GLY A 163 3.74 -46.49 -12.34
C GLY A 163 2.28 -46.03 -12.34
N SER A 164 1.86 -45.16 -11.41
CA SER A 164 0.53 -44.54 -11.45
C SER A 164 0.42 -43.49 -12.57
N ASP A 165 -0.82 -43.18 -12.93
CA ASP A 165 -1.11 -41.98 -13.71
C ASP A 165 -0.66 -40.72 -12.95
N PRO A 166 -0.31 -39.64 -13.67
CA PRO A 166 0.01 -38.37 -13.02
C PRO A 166 -1.22 -37.78 -12.31
N GLY A 167 -0.97 -36.96 -11.29
CA GLY A 167 -2.02 -36.22 -10.59
C GLY A 167 -2.85 -35.33 -11.53
N ALA A 168 -4.05 -34.98 -11.08
CA ALA A 168 -4.97 -34.15 -11.86
C ALA A 168 -4.34 -32.82 -12.26
N ALA A 169 -4.61 -32.36 -13.49
CA ALA A 169 -4.15 -31.07 -13.95
C ALA A 169 -4.82 -29.93 -13.18
N ARG A 170 -4.04 -28.92 -12.80
CA ARG A 170 -4.49 -27.76 -12.03
C ARG A 170 -4.08 -26.48 -12.74
N SER A 171 -4.98 -25.50 -12.76
CA SER A 171 -4.76 -24.20 -13.37
C SER A 171 -5.53 -23.14 -12.59
N ALA A 172 -4.93 -21.97 -12.41
CA ALA A 172 -5.63 -20.79 -11.92
C ALA A 172 -5.98 -19.89 -13.11
N ASP A 173 -7.17 -19.27 -13.07
CA ASP A 173 -7.56 -18.29 -14.08
C ASP A 173 -7.12 -16.88 -13.67
N ARG A 174 -7.06 -15.98 -14.65
CA ARG A 174 -6.66 -14.60 -14.46
C ARG A 174 -7.83 -13.79 -13.90
N THR A 175 -7.54 -12.94 -12.92
CA THR A 175 -8.52 -12.00 -12.37
C THR A 175 -8.34 -10.63 -13.00
N ILE A 176 -9.42 -10.09 -13.58
CA ILE A 176 -9.42 -8.73 -14.12
C ILE A 176 -9.61 -7.73 -12.97
N ARG A 177 -8.71 -6.74 -12.90
CA ARG A 177 -8.82 -5.57 -12.03
C ARG A 177 -8.92 -4.31 -12.88
N GLU A 178 -9.53 -3.27 -12.32
CA GLU A 178 -9.77 -2.02 -13.04
C GLU A 178 -9.66 -0.78 -12.17
N ASN A 179 -9.32 0.34 -12.80
CA ASN A 179 -9.31 1.68 -12.22
C ASN A 179 -9.74 2.72 -13.26
N TYR A 180 -10.18 3.89 -12.82
CA TYR A 180 -10.67 4.96 -13.69
C TYR A 180 -9.66 6.10 -13.82
N THR A 181 -9.61 6.71 -15.00
CA THR A 181 -8.88 7.97 -15.18
C THR A 181 -9.66 9.13 -14.58
N GLN A 182 -8.98 10.01 -13.85
CA GLN A 182 -9.54 11.22 -13.28
C GLN A 182 -8.99 12.47 -13.99
N ILE A 183 -9.85 13.45 -14.19
CA ILE A 183 -9.45 14.78 -14.69
C ILE A 183 -9.09 15.63 -13.48
N PHE A 184 -7.80 15.96 -13.35
CA PHE A 184 -7.34 17.02 -12.45
C PHE A 184 -7.58 18.34 -13.19
N GLY A 185 -8.66 19.03 -12.79
CA GLY A 185 -9.26 20.12 -13.57
C GLY A 185 -8.32 21.29 -13.85
N PRO A 186 -8.70 22.18 -14.78
CA PRO A 186 -7.92 23.37 -15.06
C PRO A 186 -7.93 24.29 -13.83
N THR A 187 -6.77 24.50 -13.25
CA THR A 187 -6.61 25.44 -12.13
C THR A 187 -6.53 26.85 -12.72
N LYS A 188 -7.60 27.61 -12.53
CA LYS A 188 -7.76 28.93 -13.14
C LYS A 188 -6.73 29.90 -12.58
N VAL A 189 -5.97 30.52 -13.48
CA VAL A 189 -5.16 31.71 -13.19
C VAL A 189 -5.66 32.82 -14.10
N GLU A 190 -6.26 33.86 -13.52
CA GLU A 190 -6.74 35.02 -14.26
C GLU A 190 -6.11 36.29 -13.72
N MET A 191 -5.55 37.10 -14.61
CA MET A 191 -4.93 38.38 -14.28
C MET A 191 -5.09 39.33 -15.45
N THR A 192 -5.41 40.59 -15.17
CA THR A 192 -5.46 41.61 -16.21
C THR A 192 -4.04 42.02 -16.60
N ARG A 193 -3.86 42.49 -17.84
CA ARG A 193 -2.56 43.00 -18.30
C ARG A 193 -2.06 44.20 -17.49
N THR A 194 -2.98 45.03 -16.98
CA THR A 194 -2.62 46.15 -16.11
C THR A 194 -2.04 45.65 -14.78
N GLU A 195 -2.66 44.65 -14.17
CA GLU A 195 -2.16 44.03 -12.94
C GLU A 195 -0.83 43.29 -13.13
N GLN A 196 -0.60 42.67 -14.30
CA GLN A 196 0.70 42.07 -14.64
C GLN A 196 1.83 43.09 -14.76
N GLN A 197 1.53 44.34 -15.14
CA GLN A 197 2.53 45.41 -15.26
C GLN A 197 2.84 46.10 -13.93
N ILE A 198 2.01 45.92 -12.90
CA ILE A 198 2.25 46.49 -11.57
C ILE A 198 3.32 45.63 -10.88
N THR A 199 4.51 46.21 -10.67
CA THR A 199 5.59 45.53 -9.96
C THR A 199 5.23 45.35 -8.49
N ARG A 200 5.29 44.11 -8.00
CA ARG A 200 5.02 43.74 -6.60
C ARG A 200 6.32 43.36 -5.91
N TYR A 201 6.30 43.34 -4.58
CA TYR A 201 7.49 43.04 -3.79
C TYR A 201 7.90 41.57 -3.91
N GLY A 202 9.20 41.29 -4.09
CA GLY A 202 9.75 39.93 -4.06
C GLY A 202 9.29 38.99 -5.18
N VAL A 203 8.71 39.54 -6.26
CA VAL A 203 8.22 38.77 -7.40
C VAL A 203 8.46 39.55 -8.69
N SER A 204 9.23 38.97 -9.61
CA SER A 204 9.50 39.57 -10.92
C SER A 204 8.28 39.54 -11.86
N ASP A 205 7.49 38.47 -11.80
CA ASP A 205 6.22 38.30 -12.52
C ASP A 205 5.19 37.59 -11.64
N GLU A 206 4.13 38.31 -11.26
CA GLU A 206 3.05 37.77 -10.42
C GLU A 206 2.25 36.67 -11.14
N PHE A 207 2.12 36.74 -12.47
CA PHE A 207 1.43 35.70 -13.22
C PHE A 207 2.20 34.39 -13.21
N ALA A 208 3.52 34.46 -13.42
CA ALA A 208 4.40 33.29 -13.35
C ALA A 208 4.38 32.64 -11.95
N LYS A 209 4.39 33.45 -10.88
CA LYS A 209 4.28 32.96 -9.50
C LYS A 209 2.94 32.25 -9.25
N GLN A 210 1.82 32.84 -9.67
CA GLN A 210 0.50 32.22 -9.50
C GLN A 210 0.42 30.91 -10.30
N LEU A 211 0.94 30.88 -11.53
CA LEU A 211 1.00 29.68 -12.34
C LEU A 211 1.84 28.58 -11.67
N TYR A 212 2.99 28.93 -11.09
CA TYR A 212 3.82 27.99 -10.35
C TYR A 212 3.09 27.43 -9.13
N GLY A 213 2.47 28.30 -8.31
CA GLY A 213 1.69 27.87 -7.14
C GLY A 213 0.56 26.92 -7.49
N ARG A 214 -0.23 27.23 -8.53
CA ARG A 214 -1.32 26.35 -9.01
C ARG A 214 -0.80 25.03 -9.58
N SER A 215 0.37 25.03 -10.19
CA SER A 215 1.01 23.81 -10.68
C SER A 215 1.42 22.89 -9.52
N VAL A 216 1.97 23.45 -8.43
CA VAL A 216 2.32 22.71 -7.21
C VAL A 216 1.07 22.15 -6.54
N GLU A 217 0.01 22.94 -6.39
CA GLU A 217 -1.28 22.49 -5.83
C GLU A 217 -1.87 21.31 -6.63
N ASN A 218 -1.73 21.32 -7.95
CA ASN A 218 -2.18 20.21 -8.81
C ASN A 218 -1.38 18.94 -8.58
N VAL A 219 -0.07 19.05 -8.39
CA VAL A 219 0.79 17.90 -8.07
C VAL A 219 0.41 17.29 -6.72
N ILE A 220 0.20 18.13 -5.70
CA ILE A 220 -0.23 17.68 -4.37
C ILE A 220 -1.62 17.03 -4.45
N THR A 221 -2.56 17.63 -5.17
CA THR A 221 -3.91 17.06 -5.33
C THR A 221 -3.87 15.70 -6.02
N ARG A 222 -2.98 15.54 -7.00
CA ARG A 222 -2.76 14.27 -7.69
C ARG A 222 -2.17 13.21 -6.76
N GLU A 223 -1.20 13.58 -5.94
CA GLU A 223 -0.65 12.69 -4.91
C GLU A 223 -1.74 12.20 -3.95
N GLN A 224 -2.55 13.12 -3.43
CA GLN A 224 -3.63 12.79 -2.51
C GLN A 224 -4.67 11.85 -3.15
N ALA A 225 -4.94 12.02 -4.44
CA ALA A 225 -5.79 11.09 -5.20
C ALA A 225 -5.15 9.71 -5.37
N TYR A 226 -3.83 9.64 -5.57
CA TYR A 226 -3.11 8.36 -5.64
C TYR A 226 -2.99 7.64 -4.30
N LEU A 227 -3.00 8.36 -3.17
CA LEU A 227 -3.00 7.75 -1.84
C LEU A 227 -4.41 7.35 -1.38
N TYR A 228 -5.35 8.30 -1.41
CA TYR A 228 -6.66 8.18 -0.74
C TYR A 228 -7.85 8.12 -1.69
N GLY A 229 -7.63 8.19 -3.01
CA GLY A 229 -8.71 8.19 -4.00
C GLY A 229 -9.61 6.95 -3.91
N LYS A 230 -10.89 7.13 -4.22
CA LYS A 230 -11.87 6.04 -4.34
C LYS A 230 -12.41 5.99 -5.77
N PRO A 231 -12.43 4.83 -6.42
CA PRO A 231 -12.89 4.72 -7.79
C PRO A 231 -14.41 4.87 -7.85
N VAL A 232 -14.90 5.85 -8.61
CA VAL A 232 -16.32 6.04 -8.90
C VAL A 232 -16.48 6.45 -10.35
N ASP A 233 -17.39 5.81 -11.07
CA ASP A 233 -17.84 6.24 -12.40
C ASP A 233 -19.27 6.78 -12.30
N ASP A 234 -19.37 8.11 -12.18
CA ASP A 234 -20.65 8.82 -12.21
C ASP A 234 -21.04 9.04 -13.67
N THR A 235 -21.73 8.05 -14.23
CA THR A 235 -22.22 8.06 -15.60
C THR A 235 -23.27 9.14 -15.86
N ALA A 236 -24.02 9.56 -14.82
CA ALA A 236 -25.06 10.58 -14.93
C ALA A 236 -24.46 11.97 -15.12
N ASN A 237 -23.44 12.32 -14.31
CA ASN A 237 -22.77 13.62 -14.40
C ASN A 237 -21.49 13.60 -15.25
N LYS A 238 -21.14 12.43 -15.83
CA LYS A 238 -19.95 12.20 -16.66
C LYS A 238 -18.64 12.55 -15.91
N ARG A 239 -18.54 12.09 -14.66
CA ARG A 239 -17.40 12.37 -13.77
C ARG A 239 -16.81 11.07 -13.26
N ARG A 240 -15.49 11.07 -13.08
CA ARG A 240 -14.73 9.91 -12.60
C ARG A 240 -13.73 10.31 -11.54
N SER A 241 -13.56 9.46 -10.55
CA SER A 241 -12.48 9.54 -9.59
C SER A 241 -11.60 8.30 -9.68
N THR A 242 -10.29 8.49 -9.53
CA THR A 242 -9.33 7.38 -9.52
C THR A 242 -9.33 6.72 -8.14
N GLY A 243 -9.17 5.39 -8.11
CA GLY A 243 -8.79 4.67 -6.90
C GLY A 243 -7.32 4.92 -6.59
N GLY A 244 -7.03 5.20 -5.31
CA GLY A 244 -5.69 5.29 -4.75
C GLY A 244 -5.26 4.00 -4.06
N LEU A 245 -4.05 4.00 -3.51
CA LEU A 245 -3.42 2.85 -2.85
C LEU A 245 -4.31 2.29 -1.74
N MET A 246 -4.90 3.15 -0.90
CA MET A 246 -5.78 2.76 0.21
C MET A 246 -7.11 2.12 -0.24
N ASN A 247 -7.44 2.16 -1.53
CA ASN A 247 -8.57 1.42 -2.08
C ASN A 247 -8.21 -0.01 -2.48
N PHE A 248 -6.97 -0.22 -2.94
CA PHE A 248 -6.50 -1.52 -3.42
C PHE A 248 -5.95 -2.39 -2.28
N ILE A 249 -5.52 -1.78 -1.18
CA ILE A 249 -5.20 -2.49 0.06
C ILE A 249 -6.51 -2.82 0.79
N LEU A 250 -6.99 -4.05 0.63
CA LEU A 250 -8.21 -4.54 1.30
C LEU A 250 -7.89 -5.43 2.51
N THR A 251 -6.80 -6.19 2.42
CA THR A 251 -6.28 -7.07 3.48
C THR A 251 -4.93 -6.54 3.97
N ASN A 252 -4.44 -7.08 5.09
CA ASN A 252 -3.18 -6.67 5.73
C ASN A 252 -3.21 -5.24 6.30
N THR A 253 -4.36 -4.83 6.84
CA THR A 253 -4.51 -3.55 7.54
C THR A 253 -4.37 -3.76 9.04
N ASP A 254 -3.51 -2.97 9.68
CA ASP A 254 -3.49 -2.88 11.14
C ASP A 254 -4.32 -1.67 11.60
N ALA A 255 -5.18 -1.88 12.58
CA ALA A 255 -6.02 -0.86 13.21
C ALA A 255 -5.48 -0.42 14.57
N ALA A 256 -4.33 -0.95 15.00
CA ALA A 256 -3.65 -0.50 16.20
C ALA A 256 -3.28 0.99 16.10
N SER A 257 -3.46 1.69 17.21
CA SER A 257 -3.14 3.11 17.34
C SER A 257 -1.77 3.34 18.00
N THR A 258 -0.91 2.32 17.99
CA THR A 258 0.46 2.38 18.54
C THR A 258 1.40 3.06 17.55
N CYS A 259 2.48 3.65 18.05
CA CYS A 259 3.58 4.06 17.18
C CYS A 259 4.30 2.81 16.68
N LEU A 260 4.83 2.86 15.46
CA LEU A 260 5.55 1.74 14.87
C LEU A 260 6.86 1.50 15.64
N ASP A 261 7.02 0.30 16.20
CA ASP A 261 8.27 -0.13 16.83
C ASP A 261 9.08 -1.11 15.95
N VAL A 262 10.29 -1.48 16.39
CA VAL A 262 11.16 -2.40 15.64
C VAL A 262 10.59 -3.83 15.59
N ALA A 263 9.87 -4.26 16.62
CA ALA A 263 9.31 -5.61 16.70
C ALA A 263 8.11 -5.79 15.77
N GLU A 264 7.23 -4.80 15.72
CA GLU A 264 6.12 -4.69 14.77
C GLU A 264 6.65 -4.68 13.33
N LEU A 265 7.71 -3.92 13.05
CA LEU A 265 8.35 -3.91 11.73
C LEU A 265 8.92 -5.28 11.35
N GLN A 266 9.64 -5.95 12.26
CA GLN A 266 10.18 -7.29 12.02
C GLN A 266 9.07 -8.32 11.77
N THR A 267 7.97 -8.22 12.53
CA THR A 267 6.79 -9.07 12.34
C THR A 267 6.18 -8.85 10.97
N LEU A 268 6.03 -7.59 10.54
CA LEU A 268 5.53 -7.24 9.21
C LEU A 268 6.45 -7.75 8.10
N MET A 269 7.77 -7.59 8.24
CA MET A 269 8.76 -8.11 7.30
C MET A 269 8.70 -9.64 7.20
N GLN A 270 8.52 -10.35 8.32
CA GLN A 270 8.36 -11.79 8.34
C GLN A 270 7.08 -12.23 7.62
N LYS A 271 5.96 -11.51 7.81
CA LYS A 271 4.70 -11.75 7.09
C LYS A 271 4.88 -11.57 5.58
N CYS A 272 5.57 -10.50 5.15
CA CYS A 272 5.91 -10.30 3.75
C CYS A 272 6.76 -11.46 3.21
N TYR A 273 7.79 -11.89 3.95
CA TYR A 273 8.67 -13.00 3.56
C TYR A 273 7.91 -14.34 3.44
N ASN A 274 7.02 -14.63 4.39
CA ASN A 274 6.18 -15.83 4.36
C ASN A 274 5.26 -15.85 3.12
N ALA A 275 4.78 -14.68 2.71
CA ALA A 275 4.04 -14.47 1.46
C ALA A 275 4.94 -14.43 0.20
N GLY A 276 6.27 -14.54 0.34
CA GLY A 276 7.23 -14.55 -0.76
C GLY A 276 7.71 -13.17 -1.23
N GLY A 277 7.38 -12.11 -0.49
CA GLY A 277 7.81 -10.73 -0.75
C GLY A 277 9.06 -10.33 0.04
N VAL A 278 9.83 -9.39 -0.50
CA VAL A 278 10.97 -8.76 0.20
C VAL A 278 10.69 -7.25 0.24
N PRO A 279 10.28 -6.69 1.39
CA PRO A 279 9.99 -5.26 1.49
C PRO A 279 11.29 -4.42 1.42
N ASP A 280 11.27 -3.34 0.63
CA ASP A 280 12.42 -2.45 0.41
C ASP A 280 12.18 -0.98 0.81
N LEU A 281 10.93 -0.53 0.85
CA LEU A 281 10.53 0.84 1.10
C LEU A 281 9.45 0.93 2.19
N LEU A 282 9.69 1.78 3.20
CA LEU A 282 8.71 2.15 4.21
C LEU A 282 8.31 3.62 4.04
N ILE A 283 7.02 3.87 3.86
CA ILE A 283 6.43 5.21 3.80
C ILE A 283 5.48 5.35 4.97
N ALA A 284 5.72 6.32 5.86
CA ALA A 284 4.84 6.58 7.00
C ALA A 284 4.84 8.08 7.35
N ASN A 285 3.85 8.52 8.11
CA ASN A 285 3.82 9.90 8.59
C ASN A 285 4.89 10.13 9.67
N PRO A 286 5.36 11.37 9.90
CA PRO A 286 6.40 11.64 10.89
C PRO A 286 6.06 11.17 12.32
N ALA A 287 4.77 11.13 12.67
CA ALA A 287 4.32 10.71 13.99
C ALA A 287 4.50 9.20 14.25
N THR A 288 4.31 8.35 13.23
CA THR A 288 4.54 6.90 13.38
C THR A 288 6.02 6.56 13.46
N PHE A 289 6.89 7.38 12.88
CA PHE A 289 8.35 7.25 13.02
C PHE A 289 8.91 7.74 14.36
N ALA A 290 8.09 8.21 15.30
CA ALA A 290 8.59 8.82 16.54
C ALA A 290 9.47 7.86 17.36
N ASP A 291 9.05 6.60 17.53
CA ASP A 291 9.83 5.59 18.25
C ASP A 291 11.03 5.10 17.43
N LEU A 292 10.84 4.89 16.12
CA LEU A 292 11.93 4.56 15.19
C LEU A 292 12.99 5.66 15.08
N ASN A 293 12.67 6.92 15.39
CA ASN A 293 13.61 8.04 15.43
C ASN A 293 14.14 8.33 16.83
N ALA A 294 13.61 7.67 17.87
CA ALA A 294 14.08 7.85 19.23
C ALA A 294 15.51 7.32 19.37
N VAL A 295 16.40 8.20 19.84
CA VAL A 295 17.82 7.90 20.10
C VAL A 295 18.01 7.09 21.39
N GLU A 296 16.99 7.05 22.25
CA GLU A 296 16.97 6.33 23.53
C GLU A 296 16.52 4.86 23.38
N SER A 297 15.99 4.48 22.20
CA SER A 297 15.48 3.12 21.97
C SER A 297 16.63 2.11 21.90
N SER A 298 16.74 1.26 22.91
CA SER A 298 17.80 0.26 23.09
C SER A 298 17.72 -0.92 22.11
N SER A 299 16.64 -1.01 21.33
CA SER A 299 16.42 -2.04 20.30
C SER A 299 17.20 -1.76 19.01
N ARG A 300 17.76 -0.55 18.86
CA ARG A 300 18.55 -0.12 17.69
C ARG A 300 20.05 -0.25 18.01
N VAL A 301 20.86 -0.58 17.00
CA VAL A 301 22.30 -0.91 17.16
C VAL A 301 23.07 0.17 17.94
N ARG A 302 23.47 -0.21 19.16
CA ARG A 302 24.51 0.27 20.08
C ARG A 302 24.88 1.77 20.04
N THR A 303 24.27 2.55 20.94
CA THR A 303 24.84 3.80 21.48
C THR A 303 25.71 3.48 22.71
N VAL A 304 26.92 2.90 22.51
CA VAL A 304 27.96 3.16 23.50
C VAL A 304 28.40 4.58 23.22
N ILE A 305 27.96 5.49 24.10
CA ILE A 305 28.65 6.76 24.25
C ILE A 305 30.00 6.37 24.84
N ASP A 306 31.06 6.45 24.03
CA ASP A 306 32.42 6.43 24.57
C ASP A 306 32.53 7.64 25.51
N ASP A 307 32.67 7.36 26.81
CA ASP A 307 33.07 8.33 27.84
C ASP A 307 34.56 8.71 27.66
#